data_AF-A0A8J3R479-F1
#
_entry.id   AF-A0A8J3R479-F1
#
_cell.length_a   1.000
_cell.length_b   1.000
_cell.length_c   1.000
_cell.angle_alpha   90.00
_cell.angle_beta   90.00
_cell.angle_gamma   90.00
#
_symmetry.space_group_name_H-M   'P 1'
#
loop_
_entity.id
_entity.type
_entity.pdbx_description
1 polymer ?
#
loop_
_entity_poly.entity_id
_entity_poly.type
_entity_poly.pdbx_seq_one_letter_code
_entity_poly.pdbx_strand_id
1 'polypeptide(L)'
;MNSDHRSSPAPYRFAAPDLVRALASVPVTGRDRRAARLRLADTAFASLVGSRTSQGRRAAALAADRYGETSLSGRVFRLVAACRMTEIDDVDLESCVTPGSIVGPAVLAVLSGQSRSGAAVPDLDTVLDVIVHGYEIALGLGEAIRGPERLATGVWPTLTIGGVTAAAVTSRLLGADNEQLGAAVALAAEHSIAGNPRGDAREILLAEAVVTGVGCALAVRHGFAVSGGKGGALAGLLDSGMPEAAAMSRVHRPRIKEFCSARQAMTAVSAVRSILATEELRGADVDRIDVEVPAAYAAMLDKPSVGSRRDSLSSAPYQLALAALEPAGLLDVDRRELPSSEAFRALMAAVRIHVADDLTSRYPASWPARVWVYSGERVFEAAADEVPGERDLTADRLAAKASALAGAAPGLPPDASGVVERAVTATGIADLNEITAVIDGGSLSDRDRARTPTGLGRRAASDAPSQTSRKWDGTTAEADHLYADMTKE
;
A
#
# COMPACT_ATOMS: atom_id res chain seq x y z
N MET A 1 -38.66 -31.89 -22.60
CA MET A 1 -37.80 -32.35 -21.50
C MET A 1 -36.51 -31.53 -21.55
N ASN A 2 -36.38 -30.58 -20.64
CA ASN A 2 -35.17 -29.78 -20.46
C ASN A 2 -34.08 -30.67 -19.85
N SER A 3 -32.93 -30.76 -20.49
CA SER A 3 -31.71 -31.25 -19.85
C SER A 3 -30.65 -30.16 -19.96
N ASP A 4 -30.63 -29.29 -18.94
CA ASP A 4 -29.50 -28.40 -18.66
C ASP A 4 -28.25 -29.26 -18.44
N HIS A 5 -27.37 -29.29 -19.44
CA HIS A 5 -25.97 -29.62 -19.21
C HIS A 5 -25.34 -28.46 -18.46
N ARG A 6 -25.44 -28.47 -17.13
CA ARG A 6 -24.47 -27.78 -16.28
C ARG A 6 -23.13 -28.47 -16.53
N SER A 7 -22.33 -27.88 -17.41
CA SER A 7 -20.91 -28.16 -17.51
C SER A 7 -20.31 -28.05 -16.11
N SER A 8 -19.89 -29.19 -15.56
CA SER A 8 -19.14 -29.23 -14.31
C SER A 8 -17.91 -28.31 -14.48
N PRO A 9 -17.64 -27.36 -13.56
CA PRO A 9 -16.43 -26.55 -13.66
C PRO A 9 -15.22 -27.49 -13.71
N ALA A 10 -14.27 -27.19 -14.60
CA ALA A 10 -13.04 -27.95 -14.71
C ALA A 10 -12.39 -28.10 -13.31
N PRO A 11 -11.82 -29.27 -12.97
CA PRO A 11 -11.20 -29.46 -11.67
C PRO A 11 -10.11 -28.40 -11.45
N TYR A 12 -10.14 -27.75 -10.28
CA TYR A 12 -9.14 -26.76 -9.86
C TYR A 12 -7.72 -27.29 -10.07
N ARG A 13 -6.87 -26.51 -10.75
CA ARG A 13 -5.55 -26.94 -11.20
C ARG A 13 -4.59 -27.27 -10.05
N PHE A 14 -4.72 -26.60 -8.92
CA PHE A 14 -3.97 -26.87 -7.67
C PHE A 14 -4.75 -26.38 -6.44
N ALA A 15 -4.38 -26.84 -5.24
CA ALA A 15 -5.00 -26.41 -3.99
C ALA A 15 -4.22 -25.23 -3.38
N ALA A 16 -4.91 -24.35 -2.65
CA ALA A 16 -4.27 -23.20 -2.00
C ALA A 16 -3.09 -23.59 -1.08
N PRO A 17 -3.15 -24.68 -0.29
CA PRO A 17 -2.01 -25.13 0.53
C PRO A 17 -0.75 -25.44 -0.27
N ASP A 18 -0.87 -26.00 -1.47
CA ASP A 18 0.27 -26.35 -2.30
C ASP A 18 0.98 -25.11 -2.83
N LEU A 19 0.18 -24.15 -3.31
CA LEU A 19 0.69 -22.86 -3.76
C LEU A 19 1.36 -22.08 -2.63
N VAL A 20 0.71 -21.97 -1.46
CA VAL A 20 1.27 -21.26 -0.32
C VAL A 20 2.58 -21.89 0.16
N ARG A 21 2.68 -23.23 0.19
CA ARG A 21 3.93 -23.91 0.56
C ARG A 21 5.06 -23.59 -0.41
N ALA A 22 4.79 -23.57 -1.72
CA ALA A 22 5.77 -23.18 -2.71
C ALA A 22 6.24 -21.72 -2.51
N LEU A 23 5.30 -20.78 -2.35
CA LEU A 23 5.61 -19.36 -2.15
C LEU A 23 6.33 -19.09 -0.82
N ALA A 24 6.03 -19.86 0.23
CA ALA A 24 6.68 -19.76 1.54
C ALA A 24 8.07 -20.41 1.60
N SER A 25 8.49 -21.11 0.55
CA SER A 25 9.80 -21.79 0.47
C SER A 25 10.88 -20.96 -0.23
N VAL A 26 10.52 -19.78 -0.75
CA VAL A 26 11.45 -18.89 -1.45
C VAL A 26 12.56 -18.44 -0.49
N PRO A 27 13.85 -18.57 -0.87
CA PRO A 27 14.96 -18.09 -0.05
C PRO A 27 14.87 -16.59 0.21
N VAL A 28 15.20 -16.16 1.43
CA VAL A 28 15.18 -14.75 1.81
C VAL A 28 16.61 -14.21 1.94
N THR A 29 16.88 -13.11 1.25
CA THR A 29 18.18 -12.42 1.31
C THR A 29 18.16 -11.23 2.27
N GLY A 30 19.35 -10.72 2.64
CA GLY A 30 19.44 -9.47 3.42
C GLY A 30 18.80 -8.26 2.72
N ARG A 31 18.81 -8.23 1.38
CA ARG A 31 18.12 -7.21 0.58
C ARG A 31 16.61 -7.30 0.74
N ASP A 32 16.06 -8.50 0.78
CA ASP A 32 14.63 -8.73 0.96
C ASP A 32 14.18 -8.34 2.38
N ARG A 33 14.97 -8.67 3.41
CA ARG A 33 14.73 -8.21 4.79
C ARG A 33 14.72 -6.69 4.91
N ARG A 34 15.64 -6.00 4.22
CA ARG A 34 15.66 -4.53 4.18
C ARG A 34 14.41 -3.96 3.52
N ALA A 35 13.93 -4.57 2.44
CA ALA A 35 12.67 -4.17 1.81
C ALA A 35 11.47 -4.45 2.72
N ALA A 36 11.36 -5.63 3.31
CA ALA A 36 10.31 -6.00 4.26
C ALA A 36 10.20 -5.00 5.43
N ARG A 37 11.33 -4.53 5.94
CA ARG A 37 11.37 -3.48 6.96
C ARG A 37 10.77 -2.16 6.49
N LEU A 38 11.11 -1.71 5.28
CA LEU A 38 10.55 -0.49 4.68
C LEU A 38 9.05 -0.65 4.40
N ARG A 39 8.62 -1.82 3.95
CA ARG A 39 7.20 -2.17 3.78
C ARG A 39 6.43 -2.09 5.09
N LEU A 40 7.01 -2.64 6.17
CA LEU A 40 6.43 -2.56 7.51
C LEU A 40 6.32 -1.11 7.99
N ALA A 41 7.33 -0.28 7.73
CA ALA A 41 7.31 1.14 8.08
C ALA A 41 6.17 1.89 7.37
N ASP A 42 6.01 1.68 6.06
CA ASP A 42 4.95 2.29 5.26
C ASP A 42 3.54 1.91 5.76
N THR A 43 3.31 0.62 5.98
CA THR A 43 1.99 0.14 6.44
C THR A 43 1.72 0.44 7.92
N ALA A 44 2.73 0.53 8.77
CA ALA A 44 2.57 0.95 10.15
C ALA A 44 2.14 2.42 10.21
N PHE A 45 2.76 3.27 9.39
CA PHE A 45 2.35 4.67 9.24
C PHE A 45 0.92 4.77 8.69
N ALA A 46 0.56 4.01 7.65
CA ALA A 46 -0.81 3.98 7.15
C ALA A 46 -1.83 3.55 8.22
N SER A 47 -1.50 2.55 9.04
CA SER A 47 -2.33 2.13 10.17
C SER A 47 -2.48 3.23 11.23
N LEU A 48 -1.40 3.95 11.56
CA LEU A 48 -1.43 5.07 12.49
C LEU A 48 -2.32 6.21 11.99
N VAL A 49 -2.11 6.67 10.75
CA VAL A 49 -2.90 7.77 10.18
C VAL A 49 -4.37 7.38 10.09
N GLY A 50 -4.64 6.16 9.60
CA GLY A 50 -5.98 5.61 9.54
C GLY A 50 -6.69 5.55 10.88
N SER A 51 -5.99 5.19 11.96
CA SER A 51 -6.58 5.09 13.31
C SER A 51 -7.03 6.44 13.87
N ARG A 52 -6.49 7.55 13.34
CA ARG A 52 -6.88 8.93 13.71
C ARG A 52 -7.98 9.52 12.84
N THR A 53 -8.44 8.83 11.80
CA THR A 53 -9.60 9.27 11.02
C THR A 53 -10.91 9.04 11.76
N SER A 54 -11.97 9.73 11.33
CA SER A 54 -13.34 9.50 11.79
C SER A 54 -13.80 8.05 11.58
N GLN A 55 -13.54 7.49 10.40
CA GLN A 55 -13.86 6.10 10.07
C GLN A 55 -13.01 5.11 10.89
N GLY A 56 -11.75 5.43 11.16
CA GLY A 56 -10.83 4.63 11.98
C GLY A 56 -11.31 4.50 13.42
N ARG A 57 -11.75 5.61 14.04
CA ARG A 57 -12.34 5.57 15.39
C ARG A 57 -13.61 4.73 15.44
N ARG A 58 -14.48 4.80 14.41
CA ARG A 58 -15.68 3.94 14.33
C ARG A 58 -15.31 2.47 14.18
N ALA A 59 -14.31 2.15 13.36
CA ALA A 59 -13.81 0.77 13.22
C ALA A 59 -13.22 0.26 14.55
N ALA A 60 -12.57 1.13 15.33
CA ALA A 60 -12.07 0.80 16.66
C ALA A 60 -13.19 0.48 17.65
N ALA A 61 -14.25 1.29 17.69
CA ALA A 61 -15.43 1.01 18.51
C ALA A 61 -16.09 -0.32 18.11
N LEU A 62 -16.30 -0.54 16.81
CA LEU A 62 -16.86 -1.80 16.31
C LEU A 62 -16.03 -3.03 16.71
N ALA A 63 -14.69 -2.92 16.67
CA ALA A 63 -13.81 -3.99 17.09
C ALA A 63 -13.92 -4.29 18.58
N ALA A 64 -14.03 -3.25 19.41
CA ALA A 64 -14.23 -3.38 20.85
C ALA A 64 -15.56 -4.09 21.16
N ASP A 65 -16.63 -3.72 20.46
CA ASP A 65 -17.95 -4.35 20.63
C ASP A 65 -17.96 -5.83 20.23
N ARG A 66 -17.30 -6.19 19.11
CA ARG A 66 -17.35 -7.56 18.58
C ARG A 66 -16.36 -8.52 19.22
N TYR A 67 -15.17 -8.04 19.57
CA TYR A 67 -14.06 -8.90 19.98
C TYR A 67 -13.52 -8.55 21.37
N GLY A 68 -13.88 -7.40 21.93
CA GLY A 68 -13.26 -6.84 23.12
C GLY A 68 -12.01 -6.02 22.79
N GLU A 69 -11.81 -4.94 23.54
CA GLU A 69 -10.81 -3.89 23.31
C GLU A 69 -9.36 -4.40 23.28
N THR A 70 -9.05 -5.39 24.12
CA THR A 70 -7.69 -5.91 24.30
C THR A 70 -7.42 -7.23 23.57
N SER A 71 -8.42 -7.79 22.90
CA SER A 71 -8.30 -9.08 22.22
C SER A 71 -7.36 -9.02 21.01
N LEU A 72 -6.74 -10.15 20.67
CA LEU A 72 -5.95 -10.28 19.44
C LEU A 72 -6.82 -9.99 18.21
N SER A 73 -8.02 -10.57 18.13
CA SER A 73 -8.95 -10.34 17.02
C SER A 73 -9.35 -8.87 16.88
N GLY A 74 -9.66 -8.20 18.00
CA GLY A 74 -9.95 -6.76 18.01
C GLY A 74 -8.76 -5.92 17.56
N ARG A 75 -7.54 -6.28 17.96
CA ARG A 75 -6.30 -5.62 17.50
C ARG A 75 -6.07 -5.81 15.99
N VAL A 76 -6.14 -7.05 15.49
CA VAL A 76 -6.02 -7.36 14.06
C VAL A 76 -7.03 -6.55 13.26
N PHE A 77 -8.30 -6.58 13.67
CA PHE A 77 -9.37 -5.86 12.99
C PHE A 77 -9.07 -4.37 12.87
N ARG A 78 -8.72 -3.73 13.99
CA ARG A 78 -8.46 -2.28 14.03
C ARG A 78 -7.29 -1.88 13.15
N LEU A 79 -6.17 -2.60 13.21
CA LEU A 79 -4.99 -2.28 12.42
C LEU A 79 -5.24 -2.44 10.91
N VAL A 80 -5.92 -3.53 10.50
CA VAL A 80 -6.23 -3.78 9.09
C VAL A 80 -7.22 -2.74 8.55
N ALA A 81 -8.32 -2.49 9.28
CA ALA A 81 -9.32 -1.52 8.88
C ALA A 81 -8.71 -0.12 8.77
N ALA A 82 -7.93 0.30 9.79
CA ALA A 82 -7.23 1.57 9.81
C ALA A 82 -6.25 1.70 8.64
N CYS A 83 -5.40 0.70 8.40
CA CYS A 83 -4.48 0.73 7.26
C CYS A 83 -5.22 0.89 5.94
N ARG A 84 -6.18 -0.01 5.66
CA ARG A 84 -6.81 -0.08 4.35
C ARG A 84 -7.67 1.13 4.04
N MET A 85 -8.37 1.72 5.01
CA MET A 85 -9.24 2.87 4.74
C MET A 85 -8.49 4.10 4.23
N THR A 86 -7.19 4.19 4.49
CA THR A 86 -6.41 5.35 4.08
C THR A 86 -6.21 5.44 2.57
N GLU A 87 -6.22 4.30 1.86
CA GLU A 87 -5.77 4.18 0.46
C GLU A 87 -4.33 4.67 0.22
N ILE A 88 -3.49 4.82 1.24
CA ILE A 88 -2.05 5.14 1.10
C ILE A 88 -1.16 3.91 1.32
N ASP A 89 -1.75 2.76 1.62
CA ASP A 89 -1.07 1.46 1.67
C ASP A 89 -0.51 1.09 0.29
N ASP A 90 0.58 0.32 0.29
CA ASP A 90 1.21 -0.15 -0.93
C ASP A 90 0.28 -1.01 -1.79
N VAL A 91 0.54 -1.02 -3.10
CA VAL A 91 -0.26 -1.78 -4.06
C VAL A 91 0.62 -2.37 -5.14
N ASP A 92 0.33 -3.60 -5.50
CA ASP A 92 0.99 -4.24 -6.61
C ASP A 92 0.10 -4.23 -7.86
N LEU A 93 0.71 -3.84 -8.97
CA LEU A 93 -0.02 -3.61 -10.22
C LEU A 93 -0.41 -4.93 -10.90
N GLU A 94 0.50 -5.88 -10.94
CA GLU A 94 0.35 -7.17 -11.64
C GLU A 94 -0.64 -8.11 -10.95
N SER A 95 -0.75 -8.05 -9.63
CA SER A 95 -1.71 -8.84 -8.85
C SER A 95 -2.98 -8.06 -8.47
N CYS A 96 -2.98 -6.73 -8.59
CA CYS A 96 -3.99 -5.84 -8.01
C CYS A 96 -4.22 -6.03 -6.49
N VAL A 97 -3.21 -6.52 -5.77
CA VAL A 97 -3.26 -6.75 -4.32
C VAL A 97 -2.60 -5.59 -3.57
N THR A 98 -3.12 -5.26 -2.39
CA THR A 98 -2.53 -4.31 -1.44
C THR A 98 -1.93 -5.06 -0.24
N PRO A 99 -0.74 -5.67 -0.39
CA PRO A 99 -0.21 -6.65 0.57
C PRO A 99 0.09 -6.05 1.95
N GLY A 100 0.57 -4.81 2.01
CA GLY A 100 0.92 -4.14 3.26
C GLY A 100 -0.28 -4.07 4.21
N SER A 101 -1.47 -3.84 3.68
CA SER A 101 -2.73 -3.78 4.46
C SER A 101 -3.13 -5.10 5.13
N ILE A 102 -2.49 -6.23 4.76
CA ILE A 102 -2.71 -7.54 5.37
C ILE A 102 -1.51 -7.93 6.24
N VAL A 103 -0.33 -7.99 5.62
CA VAL A 103 0.87 -8.60 6.22
C VAL A 103 1.36 -7.79 7.41
N GLY A 104 1.50 -6.47 7.27
CA GLY A 104 1.99 -5.61 8.34
C GLY A 104 1.09 -5.61 9.58
N PRO A 105 -0.20 -5.26 9.45
CA PRO A 105 -1.17 -5.32 10.54
C PRO A 105 -1.24 -6.68 11.24
N ALA A 106 -1.22 -7.79 10.49
CA ALA A 106 -1.24 -9.13 11.07
C ALA A 106 0.02 -9.40 11.91
N VAL A 107 1.21 -9.08 11.38
CA VAL A 107 2.49 -9.23 12.09
C VAL A 107 2.51 -8.41 13.37
N LEU A 108 2.19 -7.12 13.30
CA LEU A 108 2.17 -6.23 14.46
C LEU A 108 1.19 -6.72 15.54
N ALA A 109 -0.01 -7.14 15.14
CA ALA A 109 -1.01 -7.64 16.07
C ALA A 109 -0.57 -8.93 16.77
N VAL A 110 -0.06 -9.91 16.01
CA VAL A 110 0.34 -11.23 16.54
C VAL A 110 1.55 -11.11 17.45
N LEU A 111 2.59 -10.35 17.07
CA LEU A 111 3.77 -10.14 17.91
C LEU A 111 3.43 -9.43 19.23
N SER A 112 2.58 -8.41 19.15
CA SER A 112 2.08 -7.71 20.34
C SER A 112 1.27 -8.63 21.25
N GLY A 113 0.43 -9.49 20.66
CA GLY A 113 -0.32 -10.52 21.39
C GLY A 113 0.60 -11.54 22.08
N GLN A 114 1.58 -12.10 21.37
CA GLN A 114 2.56 -13.05 21.93
C GLN A 114 3.30 -12.42 23.10
N SER A 115 3.83 -11.20 22.90
CA SER A 115 4.59 -10.47 23.91
C SER A 115 3.77 -10.20 25.18
N ARG A 116 2.49 -9.83 25.05
CA ARG A 116 1.58 -9.62 26.19
C ARG A 116 1.22 -10.91 26.92
N SER A 117 1.14 -12.03 26.21
CA SER A 117 0.86 -13.34 26.80
C SER A 117 2.09 -14.03 27.43
N GLY A 118 3.29 -13.46 27.25
CA GLY A 118 4.55 -14.10 27.66
C GLY A 118 4.92 -15.32 26.81
N ALA A 119 4.26 -15.51 25.65
CA ALA A 119 4.60 -16.57 24.71
C ALA A 119 5.96 -16.30 24.05
N ALA A 120 6.62 -17.36 23.57
CA ALA A 120 7.84 -17.23 22.79
C ALA A 120 7.59 -16.33 21.56
N VAL A 121 8.51 -15.41 21.33
CA VAL A 121 8.47 -14.44 20.23
C VAL A 121 9.70 -14.71 19.34
N PRO A 122 9.54 -14.80 18.01
CA PRO A 122 10.67 -14.97 17.10
C PRO A 122 11.62 -13.76 17.14
N ASP A 123 12.87 -13.95 16.70
CA ASP A 123 13.80 -12.84 16.49
C ASP A 123 13.37 -11.95 15.31
N LEU A 124 14.02 -10.79 15.18
CA LEU A 124 13.64 -9.80 14.17
C LEU A 124 13.90 -10.31 12.74
N ASP A 125 14.98 -11.05 12.50
CA ASP A 125 15.27 -11.58 11.16
C ASP A 125 14.21 -12.60 10.72
N THR A 126 13.77 -13.45 11.64
CA THR A 126 12.66 -14.39 11.42
C THR A 126 11.37 -13.64 11.12
N VAL A 127 11.07 -12.55 11.83
CA VAL A 127 9.90 -11.71 11.53
C VAL A 127 10.00 -11.07 10.14
N LEU A 128 11.18 -10.56 9.77
CA LEU A 128 11.39 -9.98 8.44
C LEU A 128 11.26 -11.04 7.34
N ASP A 129 11.73 -12.27 7.56
CA ASP A 129 11.53 -13.40 6.64
C ASP A 129 10.04 -13.71 6.46
N VAL A 130 9.27 -13.71 7.55
CA VAL A 130 7.82 -13.90 7.50
C VAL A 130 7.13 -12.77 6.72
N ILE A 131 7.57 -11.53 6.84
CA ILE A 131 7.03 -10.42 6.03
C ILE A 131 7.35 -10.65 4.55
N VAL A 132 8.59 -11.03 4.20
CA VAL A 132 8.96 -11.36 2.81
C VAL A 132 8.06 -12.48 2.27
N HIS A 133 7.91 -13.58 2.99
CA HIS A 133 7.02 -14.68 2.59
C HIS A 133 5.55 -14.25 2.52
N GLY A 134 5.08 -13.38 3.41
CA GLY A 134 3.74 -12.81 3.35
C GLY A 134 3.49 -12.04 2.04
N TYR A 135 4.49 -11.30 1.57
CA TYR A 135 4.44 -10.63 0.26
C TYR A 135 4.56 -11.64 -0.90
N GLU A 136 5.38 -12.68 -0.81
CA GLU A 136 5.37 -13.74 -1.85
C GLU A 136 3.99 -14.40 -1.98
N ILE A 137 3.39 -14.74 -0.84
CA ILE A 137 2.10 -15.42 -0.75
C ILE A 137 0.98 -14.52 -1.28
N ALA A 138 0.85 -13.30 -0.77
CA ALA A 138 -0.28 -12.44 -1.13
C ALA A 138 -0.29 -12.09 -2.62
N LEU A 139 0.89 -11.84 -3.18
CA LEU A 139 1.07 -11.41 -4.56
C LEU A 139 0.97 -12.60 -5.51
N GLY A 140 1.59 -13.74 -5.16
CA GLY A 140 1.48 -14.97 -5.93
C GLY A 140 0.05 -15.52 -5.95
N LEU A 141 -0.70 -15.41 -4.85
CA LEU A 141 -2.14 -15.72 -4.85
C LEU A 141 -2.94 -14.75 -5.72
N GLY A 142 -2.64 -13.45 -5.68
CA GLY A 142 -3.30 -12.45 -6.52
C GLY A 142 -3.04 -12.66 -8.02
N GLU A 143 -1.82 -13.02 -8.39
CA GLU A 143 -1.48 -13.48 -9.75
C GLU A 143 -2.24 -14.76 -10.10
N ALA A 144 -2.30 -15.72 -9.17
CA ALA A 144 -2.91 -17.02 -9.41
C ALA A 144 -4.42 -16.96 -9.67
N ILE A 145 -5.09 -15.94 -9.15
CA ILE A 145 -6.50 -15.66 -9.44
C ILE A 145 -6.70 -14.69 -10.60
N ARG A 146 -5.62 -14.23 -11.25
CA ARG A 146 -5.66 -13.20 -12.30
C ARG A 146 -6.32 -11.91 -11.81
N GLY A 147 -5.80 -11.40 -10.69
CA GLY A 147 -6.38 -10.29 -9.95
C GLY A 147 -6.79 -9.08 -10.79
N PRO A 148 -5.98 -8.60 -11.75
CA PRO A 148 -6.35 -7.52 -12.65
C PRO A 148 -7.66 -7.76 -13.43
N GLU A 149 -7.79 -8.91 -14.08
CA GLU A 149 -8.99 -9.27 -14.85
C GLU A 149 -10.20 -9.46 -13.93
N ARG A 150 -9.99 -10.06 -12.75
CA ARG A 150 -11.04 -10.27 -11.76
C ARG A 150 -11.57 -8.97 -11.17
N LEU A 151 -10.68 -8.00 -10.93
CA LEU A 151 -11.04 -6.69 -10.40
C LEU A 151 -12.00 -5.93 -11.32
N ALA A 152 -11.76 -5.98 -12.63
CA ALA A 152 -12.67 -5.39 -13.62
C ALA A 152 -14.08 -6.01 -13.60
N THR A 153 -14.20 -7.26 -13.15
CA THR A 153 -15.47 -8.02 -13.09
C THR A 153 -16.12 -8.04 -11.70
N GLY A 154 -15.64 -7.22 -10.76
CA GLY A 154 -16.28 -7.07 -9.45
C GLY A 154 -15.81 -8.04 -8.37
N VAL A 155 -14.69 -8.75 -8.60
CA VAL A 155 -13.99 -9.51 -7.55
C VAL A 155 -12.89 -8.64 -6.96
N TRP A 156 -12.75 -8.56 -5.64
CA TRP A 156 -11.65 -7.80 -5.05
C TRP A 156 -10.48 -8.72 -4.66
N PRO A 157 -9.31 -8.65 -5.34
CA PRO A 157 -8.21 -9.60 -5.11
C PRO A 157 -7.70 -9.61 -3.67
N THR A 158 -7.43 -8.43 -3.09
CA THR A 158 -6.93 -8.32 -1.70
C THR A 158 -7.87 -9.02 -0.70
N LEU A 159 -9.18 -8.86 -0.84
CA LEU A 159 -10.15 -9.48 0.07
C LEU A 159 -10.18 -11.00 -0.09
N THR A 160 -10.17 -11.46 -1.35
CA THR A 160 -10.20 -12.89 -1.71
C THR A 160 -9.06 -13.67 -1.05
N ILE A 161 -7.86 -13.08 -1.05
CA ILE A 161 -6.63 -13.73 -0.56
C ILE A 161 -6.33 -13.38 0.91
N GLY A 162 -6.97 -12.35 1.47
CA GLY A 162 -6.56 -11.73 2.74
C GLY A 162 -6.52 -12.69 3.92
N GLY A 163 -7.57 -13.50 4.11
CA GLY A 163 -7.61 -14.49 5.17
C GLY A 163 -6.57 -15.60 5.03
N VAL A 164 -6.34 -16.07 3.80
CA VAL A 164 -5.34 -17.12 3.52
C VAL A 164 -3.92 -16.60 3.78
N THR A 165 -3.60 -15.40 3.31
CA THR A 165 -2.32 -14.74 3.59
C THR A 165 -2.12 -14.57 5.10
N ALA A 166 -3.15 -14.11 5.82
CA ALA A 166 -3.07 -13.88 7.27
C ALA A 166 -2.87 -15.19 8.05
N ALA A 167 -3.53 -16.28 7.64
CA ALA A 167 -3.34 -17.60 8.21
C ALA A 167 -1.89 -18.09 8.02
N ALA A 168 -1.35 -17.97 6.80
CA ALA A 168 0.01 -18.39 6.50
C ALA A 168 1.05 -17.57 7.28
N VAL A 169 0.94 -16.25 7.30
CA VAL A 169 1.81 -15.34 8.07
C VAL A 169 1.77 -15.69 9.56
N THR A 170 0.56 -15.88 10.11
CA THR A 170 0.38 -16.18 11.53
C THR A 170 0.95 -17.55 11.88
N SER A 171 0.69 -18.59 11.08
CA SER A 171 1.25 -19.92 11.28
C SER A 171 2.78 -19.87 11.34
N ARG A 172 3.44 -19.11 10.45
CA ARG A 172 4.90 -18.97 10.48
C ARG A 172 5.41 -18.21 11.71
N LEU A 173 4.76 -17.14 12.14
CA LEU A 173 5.11 -16.43 13.39
C LEU A 173 4.98 -17.33 14.63
N LEU A 174 4.04 -18.28 14.58
CA LEU A 174 3.81 -19.25 15.65
C LEU A 174 4.72 -20.48 15.56
N GLY A 175 5.64 -20.54 14.59
CA GLY A 175 6.57 -21.66 14.42
C GLY A 175 5.91 -22.94 13.89
N ALA A 176 4.80 -22.82 13.16
CA ALA A 176 4.11 -23.96 12.59
C ALA A 176 4.97 -24.70 11.54
N ASP A 177 4.87 -26.02 11.51
CA ASP A 177 5.48 -26.83 10.46
C ASP A 177 4.67 -26.77 9.14
N ASN A 178 5.14 -27.49 8.11
CA ASN A 178 4.49 -27.49 6.80
C ASN A 178 3.10 -28.13 6.79
N GLU A 179 2.82 -29.06 7.71
CA GLU A 179 1.50 -29.71 7.83
C GLU A 179 0.51 -28.73 8.44
N GLN A 180 0.90 -28.10 9.56
CA GLN A 180 0.11 -27.07 10.23
C GLN A 180 -0.11 -25.84 9.34
N LEU A 181 0.90 -25.41 8.58
CA LEU A 181 0.76 -24.35 7.58
C LEU A 181 -0.29 -24.74 6.53
N GLY A 182 -0.20 -25.94 5.97
CA GLY A 182 -1.14 -26.43 4.96
C GLY A 182 -2.58 -26.50 5.49
N ALA A 183 -2.76 -27.01 6.71
CA ALA A 183 -4.07 -27.09 7.36
C ALA A 183 -4.67 -25.70 7.64
N ALA A 184 -3.87 -24.73 8.09
CA ALA A 184 -4.34 -23.38 8.37
C ALA A 184 -4.77 -22.65 7.09
N VAL A 185 -4.00 -22.82 6.02
CA VAL A 185 -4.33 -22.30 4.69
C VAL A 185 -5.59 -22.94 4.14
N ALA A 186 -5.73 -24.26 4.28
CA ALA A 186 -6.93 -24.97 3.85
C ALA A 186 -8.17 -24.45 4.57
N LEU A 187 -8.11 -24.32 5.90
CA LEU A 187 -9.20 -23.78 6.70
C LEU A 187 -9.55 -22.34 6.31
N ALA A 188 -8.55 -21.48 6.15
CA ALA A 188 -8.77 -20.10 5.74
C ALA A 188 -9.34 -19.98 4.32
N ALA A 189 -8.99 -20.90 3.41
CA ALA A 189 -9.53 -20.92 2.05
C ALA A 189 -11.04 -21.18 2.07
N GLU A 190 -11.55 -22.05 2.94
CA GLU A 190 -13.00 -22.29 3.10
C GLU A 190 -13.78 -21.03 3.50
N HIS A 191 -13.13 -20.09 4.20
CA HIS A 191 -13.72 -18.82 4.62
C HIS A 191 -13.55 -17.67 3.61
N SER A 192 -12.88 -17.91 2.48
CA SER A 192 -12.60 -16.84 1.52
C SER A 192 -13.87 -16.32 0.83
N ILE A 193 -13.92 -15.00 0.64
CA ILE A 193 -15.00 -14.28 -0.05
C ILE A 193 -14.43 -13.47 -1.21
N ALA A 194 -15.13 -13.41 -2.35
CA ALA A 194 -14.59 -12.80 -3.57
C ALA A 194 -15.18 -11.43 -3.94
N GLY A 195 -16.35 -11.07 -3.41
CA GLY A 195 -17.08 -9.86 -3.85
C GLY A 195 -16.31 -8.55 -3.62
N ASN A 196 -16.57 -7.54 -4.44
CA ASN A 196 -16.07 -6.17 -4.25
C ASN A 196 -17.18 -5.27 -3.65
N PRO A 197 -17.29 -5.19 -2.31
CA PRO A 197 -18.32 -4.39 -1.64
C PRO A 197 -18.17 -2.89 -1.97
N ARG A 198 -19.31 -2.20 -2.09
CA ARG A 198 -19.36 -0.74 -2.24
C ARG A 198 -19.45 -0.05 -0.89
N GLY A 199 -19.06 1.23 -0.85
CA GLY A 199 -19.07 2.05 0.36
C GLY A 199 -18.06 1.60 1.42
N ASP A 200 -18.29 2.01 2.67
CA ASP A 200 -17.38 1.84 3.81
C ASP A 200 -17.28 0.38 4.33
N ALA A 201 -18.03 -0.56 3.74
CA ALA A 201 -17.99 -1.97 4.12
C ALA A 201 -16.71 -2.68 3.66
N ARG A 202 -15.99 -2.10 2.69
CA ARG A 202 -14.82 -2.73 2.06
C ARG A 202 -13.71 -3.00 3.05
N GLU A 203 -13.33 -2.01 3.84
CA GLU A 203 -12.24 -2.12 4.80
C GLU A 203 -12.59 -3.04 5.97
N ILE A 204 -13.88 -3.05 6.34
CA ILE A 204 -14.43 -3.93 7.38
C ILE A 204 -14.36 -5.39 6.93
N LEU A 205 -14.81 -5.71 5.72
CA LEU A 205 -14.77 -7.07 5.20
C LEU A 205 -13.34 -7.60 5.07
N LEU A 206 -12.38 -6.75 4.70
CA LEU A 206 -10.97 -7.15 4.71
C LEU A 206 -10.47 -7.41 6.13
N ALA A 207 -10.79 -6.54 7.09
CA ALA A 207 -10.42 -6.73 8.48
C ALA A 207 -10.98 -8.05 9.05
N GLU A 208 -12.24 -8.38 8.75
CA GLU A 208 -12.87 -9.65 9.14
C GLU A 208 -12.19 -10.87 8.49
N ALA A 209 -11.85 -10.78 7.21
CA ALA A 209 -11.14 -11.85 6.51
C ALA A 209 -9.76 -12.12 7.16
N VAL A 210 -9.01 -11.07 7.47
CA VAL A 210 -7.70 -11.18 8.14
C VAL A 210 -7.84 -11.72 9.57
N VAL A 211 -8.82 -11.25 10.35
CA VAL A 211 -9.14 -11.80 11.68
C VAL A 211 -9.45 -13.30 11.59
N THR A 212 -10.26 -13.70 10.62
CA THR A 212 -10.61 -15.11 10.38
C THR A 212 -9.38 -15.93 10.06
N GLY A 213 -8.49 -15.44 9.20
CA GLY A 213 -7.22 -16.10 8.88
C GLY A 213 -6.32 -16.31 10.09
N VAL A 214 -6.12 -15.28 10.92
CA VAL A 214 -5.38 -15.40 12.19
C VAL A 214 -6.04 -16.46 13.09
N GLY A 215 -7.38 -16.46 13.19
CA GLY A 215 -8.14 -17.46 13.93
C GLY A 215 -7.93 -18.89 13.41
N CYS A 216 -7.84 -19.09 12.08
CA CYS A 216 -7.59 -20.39 11.47
C CYS A 216 -6.21 -20.96 11.87
N ALA A 217 -5.17 -20.12 11.87
CA ALA A 217 -3.84 -20.52 12.32
C ALA A 217 -3.83 -20.92 13.81
N LEU A 218 -4.55 -20.18 14.65
CA LEU A 218 -4.71 -20.52 16.06
C LEU A 218 -5.50 -21.83 16.26
N ALA A 219 -6.58 -22.04 15.50
CA ALA A 219 -7.36 -23.27 15.55
C ALA A 219 -6.49 -24.50 15.25
N VAL A 220 -5.66 -24.43 14.21
CA VAL A 220 -4.73 -25.52 13.86
C VAL A 220 -3.67 -25.74 14.93
N ARG A 221 -3.14 -24.68 15.53
CA ARG A 221 -2.22 -24.80 16.68
C ARG A 221 -2.86 -25.55 17.86
N HIS A 222 -4.18 -25.50 17.98
CA HIS A 222 -4.96 -26.23 18.99
C HIS A 222 -5.49 -27.59 18.50
N GLY A 223 -5.07 -28.07 17.33
CA GLY A 223 -5.41 -29.40 16.82
C GLY A 223 -6.68 -29.47 15.97
N PHE A 224 -7.29 -28.33 15.63
CA PHE A 224 -8.42 -28.30 14.69
C PHE A 224 -7.90 -28.18 13.26
N ALA A 225 -8.17 -29.17 12.41
CA ALA A 225 -7.78 -29.14 11.00
C ALA A 225 -8.93 -29.59 10.10
N VAL A 226 -8.94 -29.08 8.87
CA VAL A 226 -9.78 -29.58 7.79
C VAL A 226 -8.90 -30.32 6.79
N SER A 227 -9.39 -31.45 6.27
CA SER A 227 -8.78 -32.11 5.13
C SER A 227 -9.20 -31.39 3.84
N GLY A 228 -8.26 -30.79 3.10
CA GLY A 228 -8.58 -30.17 1.81
C GLY A 228 -7.83 -28.87 1.52
N GLY A 229 -8.51 -27.92 0.87
CA GLY A 229 -7.92 -26.71 0.29
C GLY A 229 -8.45 -26.35 -1.11
N LYS A 230 -9.57 -26.97 -1.50
CA LYS A 230 -10.30 -26.76 -2.76
C LYS A 230 -11.71 -26.20 -2.54
N GLY A 231 -12.03 -25.73 -1.33
CA GLY A 231 -13.29 -25.06 -1.02
C GLY A 231 -13.14 -23.56 -0.81
N GLY A 232 -14.28 -22.90 -0.57
CA GLY A 232 -14.41 -21.44 -0.54
C GLY A 232 -14.22 -20.74 -1.90
N ALA A 233 -14.36 -19.41 -1.89
CA ALA A 233 -14.33 -18.61 -3.12
C ALA A 233 -12.95 -18.60 -3.82
N LEU A 234 -11.86 -18.62 -3.04
CA LEU A 234 -10.49 -18.65 -3.55
C LEU A 234 -10.24 -19.87 -4.42
N ALA A 235 -10.61 -21.06 -3.97
CA ALA A 235 -10.43 -22.28 -4.77
C ALA A 235 -11.15 -22.18 -6.12
N GLY A 236 -12.36 -21.61 -6.12
CA GLY A 236 -13.15 -21.26 -7.31
C GLY A 236 -12.43 -20.39 -8.35
N LEU A 237 -11.49 -19.57 -7.89
CA LEU A 237 -10.80 -18.55 -8.67
C LEU A 237 -9.37 -18.92 -9.05
N LEU A 238 -8.79 -19.97 -8.44
CA LEU A 238 -7.48 -20.50 -8.81
C LEU A 238 -7.58 -21.16 -10.20
N ASP A 239 -7.45 -20.34 -11.24
CA ASP A 239 -7.60 -20.74 -12.64
C ASP A 239 -6.26 -20.81 -13.40
N SER A 240 -5.23 -20.15 -12.88
CA SER A 240 -3.93 -20.08 -13.54
C SER A 240 -3.14 -21.38 -13.33
N GLY A 241 -1.99 -21.52 -13.99
CA GLY A 241 -0.96 -22.43 -13.52
C GLY A 241 -0.32 -21.90 -12.23
N MET A 242 0.55 -22.69 -11.60
CA MET A 242 1.43 -22.15 -10.56
C MET A 242 2.14 -20.91 -11.13
N PRO A 243 2.11 -19.76 -10.44
CA PRO A 243 2.84 -18.60 -10.91
C PRO A 243 4.32 -18.95 -11.04
N GLU A 244 4.96 -18.45 -12.10
CA GLU A 244 6.39 -18.67 -12.29
C GLU A 244 7.17 -18.10 -11.09
N ALA A 245 8.33 -18.70 -10.83
CA ALA A 245 9.25 -18.16 -9.85
C ALA A 245 9.61 -16.73 -10.28
N ALA A 246 9.34 -15.75 -9.41
CA ALA A 246 9.60 -14.36 -9.75
C ALA A 246 11.11 -14.15 -9.90
N ALA A 247 11.52 -13.44 -10.95
CA ALA A 247 12.93 -13.11 -11.20
C ALA A 247 13.56 -12.27 -10.06
N MET A 248 12.71 -11.58 -9.29
CA MET A 248 13.04 -10.84 -8.07
C MET A 248 11.96 -11.13 -7.03
N SER A 249 12.33 -11.13 -5.74
CA SER A 249 11.32 -11.30 -4.68
C SER A 249 10.21 -10.26 -4.81
N ARG A 250 8.96 -10.72 -4.68
CA ARG A 250 7.75 -9.92 -4.79
C ARG A 250 7.65 -8.83 -3.73
N VAL A 251 8.42 -8.88 -2.64
CA VAL A 251 8.49 -7.78 -1.64
C VAL A 251 8.97 -6.45 -2.25
N HIS A 252 9.72 -6.49 -3.35
CA HIS A 252 10.23 -5.30 -4.05
C HIS A 252 9.24 -4.70 -5.06
N ARG A 253 8.21 -5.45 -5.46
CA ARG A 253 7.32 -5.04 -6.58
C ARG A 253 6.26 -3.98 -6.22
N PRO A 254 5.61 -3.99 -5.05
CA PRO A 254 4.53 -3.05 -4.76
C PRO A 254 4.94 -1.59 -4.85
N ARG A 255 4.03 -0.75 -5.33
CA ARG A 255 4.16 0.70 -5.48
C ARG A 255 3.76 1.42 -4.20
N ILE A 256 4.55 2.41 -3.83
CA ILE A 256 4.25 3.32 -2.72
C ILE A 256 3.32 4.41 -3.23
N LYS A 257 2.20 4.61 -2.53
CA LYS A 257 1.26 5.69 -2.80
C LYS A 257 1.59 6.91 -1.94
N GLU A 258 1.86 8.05 -2.56
CA GLU A 258 2.24 9.28 -1.85
C GLU A 258 1.04 10.10 -1.38
N PHE A 259 -0.14 9.86 -1.93
CA PHE A 259 -1.36 10.59 -1.64
C PHE A 259 -2.59 9.68 -1.72
N CYS A 260 -3.71 10.15 -1.16
CA CYS A 260 -4.90 9.35 -0.88
C CYS A 260 -5.78 9.18 -2.13
N SER A 261 -5.56 8.10 -2.87
CA SER A 261 -6.36 7.80 -4.06
C SER A 261 -6.28 6.33 -4.44
N ALA A 262 -7.30 5.84 -5.14
CA ALA A 262 -7.20 4.58 -5.87
C ALA A 262 -6.07 4.70 -6.89
N ARG A 263 -5.16 3.72 -6.89
CA ARG A 263 -3.94 3.79 -7.70
C ARG A 263 -4.22 4.00 -9.19
N GLN A 264 -5.34 3.51 -9.71
CA GLN A 264 -5.77 3.72 -11.09
C GLN A 264 -5.85 5.21 -11.49
N ALA A 265 -6.21 6.10 -10.56
CA ALA A 265 -6.33 7.54 -10.84
C ALA A 265 -5.00 8.29 -10.69
N MET A 266 -4.05 7.73 -9.94
CA MET A 266 -2.86 8.47 -9.50
C MET A 266 -1.94 8.90 -10.65
N THR A 267 -1.81 8.09 -11.71
CA THR A 267 -0.99 8.45 -12.88
C THR A 267 -1.53 9.72 -13.55
N ALA A 268 -2.85 9.79 -13.76
CA ALA A 268 -3.50 10.98 -14.34
C ALA A 268 -3.41 12.20 -13.42
N VAL A 269 -3.60 12.01 -12.10
CA VAL A 269 -3.43 13.08 -11.11
C VAL A 269 -2.00 13.65 -11.14
N SER A 270 -0.99 12.80 -11.20
CA SER A 270 0.41 13.23 -11.31
C SER A 270 0.69 13.98 -12.61
N ALA A 271 0.12 13.53 -13.73
CA ALA A 271 0.24 14.22 -15.02
C ALA A 271 -0.39 15.63 -14.98
N VAL A 272 -1.60 15.79 -14.42
CA VAL A 272 -2.22 17.11 -14.22
C VAL A 272 -1.33 18.00 -13.35
N ARG A 273 -0.85 17.51 -12.21
CA ARG A 273 0.02 18.29 -11.32
C ARG A 273 1.31 18.72 -12.03
N SER A 274 1.88 17.85 -12.88
CA SER A 274 3.06 18.19 -13.68
C SER A 274 2.76 19.32 -14.66
N ILE A 275 1.65 19.23 -15.40
CA ILE A 275 1.23 20.29 -16.34
C ILE A 275 1.07 21.62 -15.61
N LEU A 276 0.31 21.64 -14.51
CA LEU A 276 0.08 22.87 -13.74
C LEU A 276 1.37 23.50 -13.23
N ALA A 277 2.32 22.67 -12.78
CA ALA A 277 3.61 23.14 -12.29
C ALA A 277 4.52 23.64 -13.40
N THR A 278 4.66 22.90 -14.51
CA THR A 278 5.57 23.24 -15.62
C THR A 278 5.09 24.45 -16.41
N GLU A 279 3.78 24.59 -16.58
CA GLU A 279 3.17 25.67 -17.36
C GLU A 279 2.78 26.89 -16.50
N GLU A 280 3.07 26.83 -15.20
CA GLU A 280 2.69 27.84 -14.20
C GLU A 280 1.18 28.17 -14.25
N LEU A 281 0.35 27.17 -14.57
CA LEU A 281 -1.09 27.32 -14.75
C LEU A 281 -1.80 27.29 -13.41
N ARG A 282 -2.65 28.28 -13.13
CA ARG A 282 -3.49 28.26 -11.93
C ARG A 282 -4.64 27.30 -12.16
N GLY A 283 -4.98 26.48 -11.17
CA GLY A 283 -6.11 25.56 -11.27
C GLY A 283 -7.45 26.23 -11.60
N ALA A 284 -7.63 27.50 -11.19
CA ALA A 284 -8.81 28.30 -11.50
C ALA A 284 -8.94 28.66 -12.99
N ASP A 285 -7.86 28.52 -13.77
CA ASP A 285 -7.85 28.76 -15.21
C ASP A 285 -8.12 27.47 -16.01
N VAL A 286 -8.37 26.33 -15.35
CA VAL A 286 -8.64 25.05 -15.99
C VAL A 286 -10.12 24.91 -16.29
N ASP A 287 -10.46 24.77 -17.58
CA ASP A 287 -11.83 24.63 -18.05
C ASP A 287 -12.28 23.17 -18.16
N ARG A 288 -11.36 22.28 -18.52
CA ARG A 288 -11.63 20.87 -18.82
C ARG A 288 -10.38 20.01 -18.69
N ILE A 289 -10.57 18.76 -18.31
CA ILE A 289 -9.50 17.75 -18.28
C ILE A 289 -10.00 16.50 -19.00
N ASP A 290 -9.32 16.10 -20.07
CA ASP A 290 -9.58 14.81 -20.72
C ASP A 290 -8.48 13.84 -20.31
N VAL A 291 -8.87 12.59 -20.01
CA VAL A 291 -7.94 11.53 -19.59
C VAL A 291 -8.21 10.27 -20.39
N GLU A 292 -7.16 9.70 -20.95
CA GLU A 292 -7.17 8.40 -21.60
C GLU A 292 -6.45 7.35 -20.76
N VAL A 293 -7.07 6.18 -20.61
CA VAL A 293 -6.56 5.04 -19.83
C VAL A 293 -6.91 3.69 -20.49
N PRO A 294 -6.22 2.60 -20.14
CA PRO A 294 -6.60 1.24 -20.47
C PRO A 294 -8.07 0.90 -20.22
N ALA A 295 -8.65 0.10 -21.12
CA ALA A 295 -10.05 -0.33 -21.03
C ALA A 295 -10.38 -1.05 -19.72
N ALA A 296 -9.42 -1.82 -19.19
CA ALA A 296 -9.58 -2.65 -18.00
C ALA A 296 -9.98 -1.87 -16.74
N TYR A 297 -9.66 -0.57 -16.65
CA TYR A 297 -9.99 0.24 -15.47
C TYR A 297 -10.65 1.59 -15.75
N ALA A 298 -10.91 1.95 -17.01
CA ALA A 298 -11.61 3.20 -17.35
C ALA A 298 -12.95 3.34 -16.60
N ALA A 299 -13.81 2.32 -16.66
CA ALA A 299 -15.10 2.32 -15.98
C ALA A 299 -14.99 2.31 -14.44
N MET A 300 -13.85 1.88 -13.88
CA MET A 300 -13.62 1.93 -12.44
C MET A 300 -13.34 3.35 -11.94
N LEU A 301 -12.85 4.22 -12.83
CA LEU A 301 -12.44 5.60 -12.55
C LEU A 301 -13.54 6.62 -12.85
N ASP A 302 -14.34 6.36 -13.87
CA ASP A 302 -15.40 7.27 -14.34
C ASP A 302 -16.61 7.26 -13.39
N LYS A 303 -16.45 7.96 -12.27
CA LYS A 303 -17.44 8.07 -11.19
C LYS A 303 -17.72 9.54 -10.88
N PRO A 304 -18.59 10.22 -11.65
CA PRO A 304 -18.86 11.65 -11.48
C PRO A 304 -19.65 11.96 -10.20
N SER A 305 -20.42 11.00 -9.68
CA SER A 305 -21.20 11.16 -8.45
C SER A 305 -20.36 10.80 -7.22
N VAL A 306 -20.05 11.79 -6.40
CA VAL A 306 -19.33 11.61 -5.13
C VAL A 306 -20.24 12.04 -3.98
N GLY A 307 -20.74 11.05 -3.22
CA GLY A 307 -21.58 11.28 -2.05
C GLY A 307 -20.91 10.91 -0.72
N SER A 308 -19.75 10.25 -0.78
CA SER A 308 -19.05 9.76 0.39
C SER A 308 -17.54 9.92 0.27
N ARG A 309 -16.84 9.85 1.40
CA ARG A 309 -15.38 9.74 1.45
C ARG A 309 -14.88 8.61 0.54
N ARG A 310 -15.52 7.44 0.59
CA ARG A 310 -15.09 6.29 -0.21
C ARG A 310 -15.20 6.54 -1.72
N ASP A 311 -16.30 7.16 -2.16
CA ASP A 311 -16.47 7.51 -3.57
C ASP A 311 -15.36 8.47 -4.02
N SER A 312 -15.04 9.46 -3.19
CA SER A 312 -14.00 10.46 -3.46
C SER A 312 -12.63 9.84 -3.72
N LEU A 313 -12.28 8.73 -3.06
CA LEU A 313 -10.99 8.05 -3.21
C LEU A 313 -10.86 7.33 -4.56
N SER A 314 -11.97 6.94 -5.19
CA SER A 314 -11.96 6.15 -6.44
C SER A 314 -12.53 6.88 -7.66
N SER A 315 -12.98 8.13 -7.49
CA SER A 315 -13.47 8.98 -8.57
C SER A 315 -12.33 9.77 -9.21
N ALA A 316 -12.00 9.47 -10.47
CA ALA A 316 -11.04 10.28 -11.21
C ALA A 316 -11.49 11.74 -11.36
N PRO A 317 -12.76 12.06 -11.70
CA PRO A 317 -13.25 13.44 -11.74
C PRO A 317 -12.95 14.24 -10.47
N TYR A 318 -13.23 13.66 -9.31
CA TYR A 318 -12.97 14.30 -8.03
C TYR A 318 -11.47 14.48 -7.75
N GLN A 319 -10.66 13.45 -8.01
CA GLN A 319 -9.22 13.48 -7.74
C GLN A 319 -8.48 14.48 -8.64
N LEU A 320 -8.90 14.61 -9.90
CA LEU A 320 -8.32 15.59 -10.83
C LEU A 320 -8.76 17.02 -10.50
N ALA A 321 -10.01 17.21 -10.06
CA ALA A 321 -10.47 18.50 -9.55
C ALA A 321 -9.72 18.91 -8.27
N LEU A 322 -9.48 17.98 -7.34
CA LEU A 322 -8.59 18.23 -6.18
C LEU A 322 -7.20 18.64 -6.62
N ALA A 323 -6.60 17.91 -7.56
CA ALA A 323 -5.26 18.19 -8.05
C ALA A 323 -5.11 19.62 -8.61
N ALA A 324 -6.15 20.13 -9.27
CA ALA A 324 -6.17 21.47 -9.82
C ALA A 324 -6.50 22.56 -8.80
N LEU A 325 -7.61 22.41 -8.07
CA LEU A 325 -8.20 23.51 -7.30
C LEU A 325 -7.85 23.47 -5.80
N GLU A 326 -7.73 22.28 -5.23
CA GLU A 326 -7.57 22.08 -3.78
C GLU A 326 -6.56 20.96 -3.48
N PRO A 327 -5.28 21.10 -3.89
CA PRO A 327 -4.31 20.00 -3.90
C PRO A 327 -4.00 19.44 -2.51
N ALA A 328 -4.19 20.22 -1.45
CA ALA A 328 -4.06 19.75 -0.07
C ALA A 328 -5.03 18.60 0.26
N GLY A 329 -6.20 18.53 -0.39
CA GLY A 329 -7.17 17.44 -0.21
C GLY A 329 -6.70 16.08 -0.73
N LEU A 330 -5.63 16.02 -1.53
CA LEU A 330 -4.97 14.75 -1.89
C LEU A 330 -4.24 14.14 -0.68
N LEU A 331 -3.80 14.97 0.26
CA LEU A 331 -3.10 14.54 1.48
C LEU A 331 -4.03 14.36 2.69
N ASP A 332 -5.26 14.90 2.62
CA ASP A 332 -6.28 14.66 3.64
C ASP A 332 -6.79 13.22 3.54
N VAL A 333 -6.34 12.38 4.48
CA VAL A 333 -6.79 10.99 4.61
C VAL A 333 -8.21 10.96 5.18
N ASP A 334 -8.60 11.82 6.12
CA ASP A 334 -9.90 11.72 6.79
C ASP A 334 -11.03 12.21 5.87
N ARG A 335 -10.79 13.23 5.04
CA ARG A 335 -11.78 13.82 4.12
C ARG A 335 -13.13 14.05 4.79
N ARG A 336 -13.09 14.67 5.98
CA ARG A 336 -14.30 14.91 6.81
C ARG A 336 -15.32 15.75 6.07
N GLU A 337 -14.82 16.69 5.28
CA GLU A 337 -15.62 17.56 4.44
C GLU A 337 -15.16 17.38 2.99
N LEU A 338 -16.12 17.23 2.09
CA LEU A 338 -15.85 17.14 0.66
C LEU A 338 -16.02 18.54 0.06
N PRO A 339 -15.11 19.00 -0.82
CA PRO A 339 -15.24 20.27 -1.51
C PRO A 339 -16.59 20.35 -2.23
N SER A 340 -17.21 21.51 -2.09
CA SER A 340 -18.56 21.77 -2.59
C SER A 340 -18.69 23.17 -3.18
N SER A 341 -17.57 23.80 -3.57
CA SER A 341 -17.62 25.04 -4.32
C SER A 341 -18.21 24.80 -5.72
N GLU A 342 -18.81 25.84 -6.30
CA GLU A 342 -19.34 25.78 -7.66
C GLU A 342 -18.25 25.48 -8.68
N ALA A 343 -17.08 26.13 -8.54
CA ALA A 343 -15.91 25.88 -9.38
C ALA A 343 -15.44 24.41 -9.31
N PHE A 344 -15.39 23.82 -8.11
CA PHE A 344 -15.00 22.41 -7.95
C PHE A 344 -15.98 21.46 -8.64
N ARG A 345 -17.30 21.66 -8.44
CA ARG A 345 -18.32 20.86 -9.11
C ARG A 345 -18.30 21.03 -10.63
N ALA A 346 -18.08 22.25 -11.11
CA ALA A 346 -17.99 22.55 -12.53
C ALA A 346 -16.80 21.83 -13.17
N LEU A 347 -15.62 21.90 -12.55
CA LEU A 347 -14.43 21.19 -13.05
C LEU A 347 -14.61 19.67 -13.00
N MET A 348 -15.18 19.11 -11.92
CA MET A 348 -15.52 17.69 -11.86
C MET A 348 -16.41 17.26 -13.03
N ALA A 349 -17.45 18.04 -13.34
CA ALA A 349 -18.37 17.77 -14.45
C ALA A 349 -17.70 17.92 -15.83
N ALA A 350 -16.61 18.69 -15.91
CA ALA A 350 -15.82 18.87 -17.11
C ALA A 350 -14.74 17.79 -17.31
N VAL A 351 -14.50 16.90 -16.34
CA VAL A 351 -13.56 15.78 -16.54
C VAL A 351 -14.17 14.73 -17.46
N ARG A 352 -13.40 14.29 -18.47
CA ARG A 352 -13.81 13.21 -19.38
C ARG A 352 -12.81 12.06 -19.34
N ILE A 353 -13.31 10.85 -19.14
CA ILE A 353 -12.49 9.63 -19.14
C ILE A 353 -12.76 8.85 -20.44
N HIS A 354 -11.68 8.50 -21.13
CA HIS A 354 -11.69 7.82 -22.41
C HIS A 354 -10.88 6.53 -22.33
N VAL A 355 -11.31 5.53 -23.11
CA VAL A 355 -10.56 4.29 -23.29
C VAL A 355 -9.51 4.51 -24.39
N ALA A 356 -8.29 4.08 -24.11
CA ALA A 356 -7.22 4.03 -25.09
C ALA A 356 -6.73 2.59 -25.26
N ASP A 357 -7.08 1.98 -26.40
CA ASP A 357 -6.76 0.57 -26.69
C ASP A 357 -5.26 0.34 -26.81
N ASP A 358 -4.50 1.31 -27.33
CA ASP A 358 -3.05 1.25 -27.41
C ASP A 358 -2.39 1.16 -26.02
N LEU A 359 -3.00 1.75 -25.00
CA LEU A 359 -2.56 1.65 -23.61
C LEU A 359 -2.89 0.29 -22.96
N THR A 360 -3.91 -0.40 -23.46
CA THR A 360 -4.41 -1.65 -22.86
C THR A 360 -3.36 -2.77 -22.88
N SER A 361 -2.52 -2.80 -23.91
CA SER A 361 -1.42 -3.77 -24.03
C SER A 361 -0.39 -3.71 -22.89
N ARG A 362 -0.34 -2.61 -22.14
CA ARG A 362 0.62 -2.37 -21.05
C ARG A 362 0.07 -2.75 -19.68
N TYR A 363 -1.25 -2.91 -19.56
CA TYR A 363 -1.90 -3.37 -18.35
C TYR A 363 -1.77 -4.91 -18.24
N PRO A 364 -1.42 -5.47 -17.06
CA PRO A 364 -1.31 -4.82 -15.75
C PRO A 364 0.10 -4.40 -15.32
N ALA A 365 1.13 -4.61 -16.16
CA ALA A 365 2.53 -4.30 -15.81
C ALA A 365 2.77 -2.81 -15.50
N SER A 366 2.05 -1.93 -16.19
CA SER A 366 1.93 -0.50 -15.87
C SER A 366 0.48 -0.03 -15.97
N TRP A 367 0.15 1.05 -15.24
CA TRP A 367 -1.17 1.67 -15.24
C TRP A 367 -1.05 3.10 -15.81
N PRO A 368 -0.91 3.23 -17.14
CA PRO A 368 -0.61 4.49 -17.79
C PRO A 368 -1.82 5.44 -17.88
N ALA A 369 -1.53 6.72 -18.10
CA ALA A 369 -2.54 7.70 -18.49
C ALA A 369 -1.96 8.70 -19.50
N ARG A 370 -2.79 9.15 -20.45
CA ARG A 370 -2.58 10.39 -21.20
C ARG A 370 -3.59 11.42 -20.73
N VAL A 371 -3.17 12.67 -20.59
CA VAL A 371 -3.98 13.75 -20.02
C VAL A 371 -3.86 14.98 -20.89
N TRP A 372 -5.00 15.63 -21.14
CA TRP A 372 -5.09 16.95 -21.75
C TRP A 372 -5.78 17.91 -20.78
N VAL A 373 -5.15 19.05 -20.50
CA VAL A 373 -5.70 20.14 -19.69
C VAL A 373 -6.01 21.32 -20.62
N TYR A 374 -7.27 21.76 -20.61
CA TYR A 374 -7.75 22.87 -21.42
C TYR A 374 -7.86 24.14 -20.58
N SER A 375 -7.32 25.25 -21.09
CA SER A 375 -7.39 26.58 -20.47
C SER A 375 -7.54 27.65 -21.55
N GLY A 376 -8.76 28.16 -21.72
CA GLY A 376 -9.17 28.99 -22.85
C GLY A 376 -8.93 28.27 -24.18
N GLU A 377 -8.16 28.90 -25.06
CA GLU A 377 -7.76 28.34 -26.37
C GLU A 377 -6.53 27.42 -26.28
N ARG A 378 -5.89 27.32 -25.11
CA ARG A 378 -4.67 26.53 -24.92
C ARG A 378 -5.00 25.12 -24.45
N VAL A 379 -4.22 24.16 -24.94
CA VAL A 379 -4.29 22.75 -24.54
C VAL A 379 -2.88 22.30 -24.17
N PHE A 380 -2.76 21.67 -23.01
CA PHE A 380 -1.51 21.12 -22.51
C PHE A 380 -1.65 19.61 -22.37
N GLU A 381 -0.60 18.88 -22.74
CA GLU A 381 -0.62 17.43 -22.76
C GLU A 381 0.50 16.84 -21.90
N ALA A 382 0.20 15.74 -21.20
CA ALA A 382 1.19 14.90 -20.57
C ALA A 382 0.78 13.43 -20.63
N ALA A 383 1.76 12.55 -20.80
CA ALA A 383 1.59 11.11 -20.74
C ALA A 383 2.56 10.52 -19.71
N ALA A 384 2.09 9.55 -18.94
CA ALA A 384 2.92 8.85 -17.96
C ALA A 384 2.50 7.39 -17.83
N ASP A 385 3.48 6.53 -17.56
CA ASP A 385 3.26 5.10 -17.33
C ASP A 385 3.16 4.75 -15.85
N GLU A 386 3.70 5.64 -15.02
CA GLU A 386 3.86 5.45 -13.59
C GLU A 386 3.71 6.77 -12.84
N VAL A 387 3.45 6.64 -11.54
CA VAL A 387 3.45 7.77 -10.62
C VAL A 387 4.91 8.07 -10.26
N PRO A 388 5.39 9.33 -10.37
CA PRO A 388 6.77 9.65 -10.05
C PRO A 388 7.23 9.12 -8.69
N GLY A 389 8.32 8.37 -8.69
CA GLY A 389 8.96 7.82 -7.49
C GLY A 389 8.15 6.77 -6.72
N GLU A 390 7.11 6.18 -7.31
CA GLU A 390 6.30 5.14 -6.65
C GLU A 390 7.05 3.81 -6.47
N ARG A 391 8.17 3.61 -7.19
CA ARG A 391 9.05 2.44 -7.07
C ARG A 391 10.15 2.63 -6.03
N ASP A 392 10.37 3.87 -5.57
CA ASP A 392 11.50 4.23 -4.73
C ASP A 392 11.22 3.83 -3.27
N LEU A 393 11.41 2.54 -2.97
CA LEU A 393 11.34 2.03 -1.61
C LEU A 393 12.62 2.41 -0.83
N THR A 394 12.64 3.63 -0.29
CA THR A 394 13.75 4.14 0.53
C THR A 394 13.25 4.80 1.80
N ALA A 395 14.11 4.87 2.82
CA ALA A 395 13.77 5.50 4.10
C ALA A 395 13.40 6.98 3.92
N ASP A 396 14.16 7.73 3.12
CA ASP A 396 13.93 9.16 2.87
C ASP A 396 12.57 9.40 2.19
N ARG A 397 12.19 8.53 1.24
CA ARG A 397 10.91 8.63 0.54
C ARG A 397 9.74 8.34 1.48
N LEU A 398 9.87 7.34 2.35
CA LEU A 398 8.86 7.06 3.37
C LEU A 398 8.77 8.18 4.42
N ALA A 399 9.90 8.78 4.81
CA ALA A 399 9.92 9.93 5.72
C ALA A 399 9.26 11.17 5.09
N ALA A 400 9.53 11.45 3.81
CA ALA A 400 8.90 12.54 3.07
C ALA A 400 7.38 12.32 2.94
N LYS A 401 6.96 11.11 2.57
CA LYS A 401 5.54 10.70 2.55
C LYS A 401 4.89 10.92 3.93
N ALA A 402 5.54 10.45 4.98
CA ALA A 402 5.01 10.57 6.34
C ALA A 402 4.88 12.02 6.79
N SER A 403 5.87 12.86 6.50
CA SER A 403 5.84 14.29 6.81
C SER A 403 4.69 15.00 6.09
N ALA A 404 4.53 14.74 4.79
CA ALA A 404 3.47 15.36 3.98
C ALA A 404 2.06 14.98 4.47
N LEU A 405 1.82 13.69 4.72
CA LEU A 405 0.52 13.19 5.16
C LEU A 405 0.22 13.54 6.62
N ALA A 406 1.24 13.56 7.49
CA ALA A 406 1.05 13.94 8.88
C ALA A 406 0.68 15.42 9.03
N GLY A 407 1.27 16.29 8.21
CA GLY A 407 0.91 17.72 8.19
C GLY A 407 -0.55 17.98 7.80
N ALA A 408 -1.17 17.07 7.05
CA ALA A 408 -2.56 17.18 6.59
C ALA A 408 -3.57 16.46 7.51
N ALA A 409 -3.11 15.61 8.44
CA ALA A 409 -3.98 14.77 9.28
C ALA A 409 -4.14 15.36 10.70
N PRO A 410 -5.31 15.97 11.02
CA PRO A 410 -5.53 16.59 12.32
C PRO A 410 -5.58 15.54 13.44
N GLY A 411 -4.90 15.83 14.55
CA GLY A 411 -4.91 14.98 15.75
C GLY A 411 -3.91 13.82 15.73
N LEU A 412 -2.97 13.81 14.78
CA LEU A 412 -1.78 12.97 14.91
C LEU A 412 -0.89 13.48 16.05
N PRO A 413 -0.27 12.58 16.83
CA PRO A 413 0.70 13.00 17.83
C PRO A 413 1.91 13.67 17.16
N PRO A 414 2.60 14.61 17.84
CA PRO A 414 3.72 15.37 17.26
C PRO A 414 4.88 14.51 16.71
N ASP A 415 4.98 13.27 17.16
CA ASP A 415 5.99 12.27 16.80
C ASP A 415 5.48 11.22 15.80
N ALA A 416 4.30 11.42 15.17
CA ALA A 416 3.66 10.42 14.31
C ALA A 416 4.55 9.96 13.13
N SER A 417 5.39 10.84 12.58
CA SER A 417 6.37 10.47 11.55
C SER A 417 7.51 9.59 12.10
N GLY A 418 7.77 9.65 13.40
CA GLY A 418 8.77 8.82 14.10
C GLY A 418 8.46 7.33 14.07
N VAL A 419 7.21 6.92 13.80
CA VAL A 419 6.88 5.50 13.56
C VAL A 419 7.62 4.94 12.34
N VAL A 420 7.83 5.74 11.29
CA VAL A 420 8.61 5.32 10.12
C VAL A 420 10.06 5.12 10.53
N GLU A 421 10.67 6.10 11.20
CA GLU A 421 12.05 6.02 11.65
C GLU A 421 12.28 4.83 12.59
N ARG A 422 11.39 4.62 13.58
CA ARG A 422 11.46 3.48 14.50
C ARG A 422 11.38 2.14 13.76
N ALA A 423 10.50 2.01 12.77
CA ALA A 423 10.40 0.77 11.99
C ALA A 423 11.67 0.52 11.15
N VAL A 424 12.20 1.59 10.53
CA VAL A 424 13.42 1.54 9.71
C VAL A 424 14.67 1.24 10.56
N THR A 425 14.70 1.65 11.82
CA THR A 425 15.86 1.47 12.70
C THR A 425 15.70 0.35 13.73
N ALA A 426 14.55 -0.33 13.77
CA ALA A 426 14.26 -1.37 14.75
C ALA A 426 15.37 -2.43 14.85
N THR A 427 15.77 -2.73 16.08
CA THR A 427 16.81 -3.72 16.39
C THR A 427 16.24 -4.98 17.04
N GLY A 428 14.98 -4.93 17.50
CA GLY A 428 14.29 -6.09 18.03
C GLY A 428 12.77 -5.95 18.04
N ILE A 429 12.09 -6.98 18.55
CA ILE A 429 10.63 -7.02 18.60
C ILE A 429 10.04 -5.97 19.55
N ALA A 430 10.81 -5.52 20.54
CA ALA A 430 10.40 -4.42 21.42
C ALA A 430 10.04 -3.15 20.63
N ASP A 431 10.80 -2.82 19.58
CA ASP A 431 10.53 -1.66 18.72
C ASP A 431 9.23 -1.83 17.93
N LEU A 432 8.92 -3.05 17.46
CA LEU A 432 7.66 -3.34 16.75
C LEU A 432 6.45 -3.31 17.69
N ASN A 433 6.62 -3.75 18.94
CA ASN A 433 5.61 -3.63 19.97
C ASN A 433 5.32 -2.18 20.33
N GLU A 434 6.36 -1.34 20.40
CA GLU A 434 6.24 0.10 20.63
C GLU A 434 5.47 0.77 19.49
N ILE A 435 5.80 0.48 18.24
CA ILE A 435 5.04 0.94 17.06
C ILE A 435 3.56 0.57 17.18
N THR A 436 3.27 -0.68 17.56
CA THR A 436 1.89 -1.15 17.75
C THR A 436 1.19 -0.37 18.88
N ALA A 437 1.90 -0.05 19.96
CA ALA A 437 1.37 0.74 21.08
C ALA A 437 1.04 2.18 20.67
N VAL A 438 1.86 2.81 19.82
CA VAL A 438 1.61 4.16 19.29
C VAL A 438 0.37 4.19 18.39
N ILE A 439 0.20 3.18 17.54
CA ILE A 439 -1.01 3.04 16.72
C ILE A 439 -2.25 2.90 17.60
N ASP A 440 -2.13 2.19 18.73
CA ASP A 440 -3.18 2.00 19.74
C ASP A 440 -3.47 3.23 20.61
N GLY A 441 -2.74 4.35 20.45
CA GLY A 441 -2.96 5.57 21.23
C GLY A 441 -1.86 5.93 22.23
N GLY A 442 -0.82 5.12 22.36
CA GLY A 442 0.38 5.45 23.14
C GLY A 442 1.29 6.48 22.46
N SER A 443 2.45 6.73 23.07
CA SER A 443 3.50 7.63 22.56
C SER A 443 4.82 6.87 22.38
N LEU A 444 5.71 7.34 21.51
CA LEU A 444 7.05 6.79 21.42
C LEU A 444 7.85 7.09 22.70
N SER A 445 8.74 6.17 23.06
CA SER A 445 9.69 6.33 24.14
C SER A 445 10.83 7.26 23.74
N ASP A 446 11.35 8.05 24.70
CA ASP A 446 12.40 9.06 24.51
C ASP A 446 13.80 8.51 24.15
N ARG A 447 13.92 7.25 23.68
CA ARG A 447 15.22 6.60 23.45
C ARG A 447 16.05 7.23 22.33
N ASP A 448 15.47 8.07 21.48
CA ASP A 448 16.15 8.63 20.30
C ASP A 448 16.71 10.06 20.46
N ARG A 449 16.41 10.79 21.55
CA ARG A 449 17.03 12.13 21.76
C ARG A 449 18.54 12.08 22.02
N ALA A 450 19.09 10.91 22.32
CA ALA A 450 20.52 10.71 22.58
C ALA A 450 21.35 10.35 21.33
N ARG A 451 20.73 10.28 20.14
CA ARG A 451 21.42 9.93 18.87
C ARG A 451 21.35 11.02 17.79
N THR A 452 21.21 12.28 18.18
CA THR A 452 21.51 13.40 17.28
C THR A 452 23.03 13.48 17.08
N PRO A 453 23.56 13.53 15.84
CA PRO A 453 24.92 14.00 15.63
C PRO A 453 24.93 15.49 15.97
N THR A 454 25.35 15.84 17.19
CA THR A 454 25.73 17.22 17.52
C THR A 454 26.97 17.55 16.70
N GLY A 455 26.78 18.22 15.56
CA GLY A 455 27.90 18.54 14.69
C GLY A 455 27.59 19.38 13.45
N LEU A 456 26.57 20.23 13.43
CA LEU A 456 26.47 21.32 12.44
C LEU A 456 26.07 22.62 13.15
N GLY A 457 27.07 23.22 13.78
CA GLY A 457 27.00 24.56 14.34
C GLY A 457 26.92 25.62 13.24
N ARG A 458 25.80 26.33 13.24
CA ARG A 458 25.52 27.65 12.66
C ARG A 458 26.77 28.49 12.37
N ARG A 459 26.94 28.94 11.13
CA ARG A 459 27.52 30.26 10.86
C ARG A 459 26.38 31.23 10.51
N ALA A 460 26.30 32.29 11.30
CA ALA A 460 25.39 33.39 11.10
C ALA A 460 25.75 34.15 9.82
N ALA A 461 24.73 34.51 9.05
CA ALA A 461 24.84 35.47 7.96
C ALA A 461 24.71 36.89 8.53
N SER A 462 25.74 37.70 8.33
CA SER A 462 25.60 39.16 8.26
C SER A 462 26.39 39.68 7.07
N ASP A 463 25.81 40.71 6.46
CA ASP A 463 26.41 41.70 5.56
C ASP A 463 26.37 41.43 4.05
N ALA A 464 25.45 42.15 3.41
CA ALA A 464 25.54 42.63 2.03
C ALA A 464 26.08 44.09 2.04
N PRO A 465 26.30 44.81 0.92
CA PRO A 465 26.19 44.42 -0.50
C PRO A 465 27.34 44.93 -1.42
N SER A 466 27.21 44.61 -2.71
CA SER A 466 27.44 45.48 -3.89
C SER A 466 28.59 45.15 -4.88
N GLN A 467 28.15 44.93 -6.12
CA GLN A 467 28.68 45.41 -7.41
C GLN A 467 30.20 45.35 -7.69
N THR A 468 30.61 44.60 -8.72
CA THR A 468 30.88 45.11 -10.08
C THR A 468 31.68 44.11 -10.93
N SER A 469 31.24 43.92 -12.17
CA SER A 469 32.00 43.70 -13.42
C SER A 469 33.34 42.93 -13.41
N ARG A 470 33.45 41.88 -14.24
CA ARG A 470 34.08 41.94 -15.58
C ARG A 470 34.10 40.55 -16.25
N LYS A 471 34.06 40.61 -17.58
CA LYS A 471 34.08 39.55 -18.59
C LYS A 471 35.43 38.84 -18.71
N TRP A 472 35.40 37.79 -19.54
CA TRP A 472 36.49 37.17 -20.32
C TRP A 472 37.38 36.17 -19.58
N ASP A 473 37.86 35.05 -20.15
CA ASP A 473 37.64 34.30 -21.39
C ASP A 473 38.55 33.06 -21.32
N GLY A 474 38.29 32.04 -22.15
CA GLY A 474 39.38 31.25 -22.75
C GLY A 474 39.85 29.96 -22.06
N THR A 475 39.38 28.85 -22.62
CA THR A 475 40.13 27.63 -23.02
C THR A 475 41.63 27.52 -22.70
N THR A 476 42.05 26.34 -22.20
CA THR A 476 43.06 25.38 -22.75
C THR A 476 43.32 24.32 -21.65
N ALA A 477 43.03 23.03 -21.87
CA ALA A 477 43.82 22.05 -22.61
C ALA A 477 45.14 21.64 -21.92
N GLU A 478 45.14 20.36 -21.52
CA GLU A 478 46.23 19.36 -21.61
C GLU A 478 47.43 19.36 -20.67
N ALA A 479 47.77 18.10 -20.34
CA ALA A 479 49.10 17.53 -20.10
C ALA A 479 49.75 17.89 -18.75
N ASP A 480 50.49 17.02 -18.08
CA ASP A 480 50.76 15.58 -18.12
C ASP A 480 51.73 15.38 -16.93
N HIS A 481 51.96 14.13 -16.54
CA HIS A 481 53.16 13.68 -15.82
C HIS A 481 53.30 14.13 -14.34
N LEU A 482 53.87 13.38 -13.39
CA LEU A 482 54.77 12.24 -13.40
C LEU A 482 54.69 11.58 -12.00
N TYR A 483 54.62 10.25 -11.99
CA TYR A 483 55.36 9.30 -11.16
C TYR A 483 55.36 9.34 -9.61
N ALA A 484 54.99 8.16 -9.09
CA ALA A 484 55.74 7.30 -8.16
C ALA A 484 55.64 7.56 -6.65
N ASP A 485 54.91 6.63 -6.02
CA ASP A 485 55.40 5.66 -5.03
C ASP A 485 56.67 6.07 -4.26
N MET A 486 56.48 6.30 -2.97
CA MET A 486 57.37 5.75 -1.95
C MET A 486 56.61 5.43 -0.66
N THR A 487 56.59 4.12 -0.38
CA THR A 487 56.85 3.48 0.93
C THR A 487 55.93 3.74 2.13
N LYS A 488 55.33 2.62 2.57
CA LYS A 488 55.28 2.11 3.96
C LYS A 488 54.95 3.13 5.06
N GLU A 489 53.72 3.08 5.57
CA GLU A 489 53.31 2.32 6.76
C GLU A 489 51.78 2.22 6.83
#